data_AF-A0AAX6HC41-F1
#
_entry.id   AF-A0AAX6HC41-F1
#
_cell.length_a   1.000
_cell.length_b   1.000
_cell.length_c   1.000
_cell.angle_alpha   90.00
_cell.angle_beta   90.00
_cell.angle_gamma   90.00
#
_symmetry.space_group_name_H-M   'P 1'
#
loop_
_entity.id
_entity.type
_entity.pdbx_description
1 polymer ?
#
loop_
_entity_poly.entity_id
_entity_poly.type
_entity_poly.pdbx_seq_one_letter_code
_entity_poly.pdbx_strand_id
1 'polypeptide(L)'
;MATHGRGGEEDWGKSKKKKKSGKEATKTDGGWPLIKPKKNLQINRLRGTHLFTIPYFLTSTEARAFIEVAESHGFTHQGSLGPAYGEAYRDNDRISVTDPALAESMWEAGLKKIFDDIKLPGKVPVGLNPNIRFYRYKTGQRFGRHIDESVDLGEGRRTQYTLLVYLSGNSSSKVKDSSSNQDSSVQSLIGGETVFYDHRQGVVAEVAPVEGMALLHIHGAKCMLHEACAVTKNIKYVLRSDVAFA
;
A
#
# COMPACT_ATOMS: atom_id res chain seq x y z
N MET A 1 80.85 -4.47 -8.52
CA MET A 1 81.53 -3.73 -7.45
C MET A 1 80.68 -2.53 -7.08
N ALA A 2 80.44 -2.36 -5.77
CA ALA A 2 80.05 -1.19 -4.99
C ALA A 2 80.37 0.20 -5.61
N THR A 3 79.73 1.36 -5.35
CA THR A 3 78.77 1.86 -4.32
C THR A 3 78.46 3.36 -4.58
N HIS A 4 77.50 3.93 -3.80
CA HIS A 4 77.21 5.36 -3.48
C HIS A 4 76.09 6.02 -4.32
N GLY A 5 75.04 6.67 -3.78
CA GLY A 5 74.62 7.01 -2.41
C GLY A 5 74.05 8.44 -2.32
N ARG A 6 72.92 8.61 -1.57
CA ARG A 6 72.19 9.86 -1.16
C ARG A 6 71.21 10.43 -2.20
N GLY A 7 69.99 10.90 -1.88
CA GLY A 7 69.27 11.17 -0.61
C GLY A 7 68.31 12.34 -0.86
N GLY A 8 67.08 12.32 -0.33
CA GLY A 8 66.15 13.46 -0.38
C GLY A 8 64.68 13.08 -0.23
N GLU A 9 64.12 13.33 0.96
CA GLU A 9 62.69 13.32 1.30
C GLU A 9 61.89 14.37 0.52
N GLU A 10 60.60 14.11 0.28
CA GLU A 10 59.53 15.08 0.58
C GLU A 10 58.14 14.41 0.56
N ASP A 11 57.39 14.67 1.63
CA ASP A 11 56.07 14.19 2.01
C ASP A 11 54.99 15.18 1.52
N TRP A 12 53.91 14.72 0.87
CA TRP A 12 52.61 15.39 0.97
C TRP A 12 51.43 14.54 0.47
N GLY A 13 50.41 14.39 1.31
CA GLY A 13 49.01 14.37 0.83
C GLY A 13 48.22 13.06 0.94
N LYS A 14 47.98 12.56 2.16
CA LYS A 14 46.86 11.63 2.42
C LYS A 14 45.52 12.35 2.21
N SER A 15 44.91 12.17 1.04
CA SER A 15 43.54 12.61 0.78
C SER A 15 42.55 11.73 1.54
N LYS A 16 41.96 12.26 2.62
CA LYS A 16 40.88 11.64 3.37
C LYS A 16 39.62 11.56 2.50
N LYS A 17 39.32 10.38 1.93
CA LYS A 17 37.99 10.06 1.41
C LYS A 17 36.98 10.09 2.57
N LYS A 18 36.19 11.16 2.64
CA LYS A 18 34.96 11.24 3.45
C LYS A 18 34.02 10.11 3.01
N LYS A 19 33.88 9.06 3.83
CA LYS A 19 32.75 8.13 3.76
C LYS A 19 31.48 8.92 4.06
N LYS A 20 30.67 9.20 3.03
CA LYS A 20 29.25 9.54 3.24
C LYS A 20 28.58 8.28 3.77
N SER A 21 28.24 8.26 5.06
CA SER A 21 27.37 7.25 5.64
C SER A 21 25.95 7.51 5.13
N GLY A 22 25.60 6.92 3.97
CA GLY A 22 24.21 6.73 3.61
C GLY A 22 23.61 5.75 4.60
N LYS A 23 22.54 6.13 5.29
CA LYS A 23 21.69 5.15 5.98
C LYS A 23 21.11 4.26 4.90
N GLU A 24 21.62 3.04 4.80
CA GLU A 24 21.06 1.99 3.96
C GLU A 24 19.62 1.76 4.43
N ALA A 25 18.64 2.15 3.62
CA ALA A 25 17.27 1.77 3.84
C ALA A 25 17.23 0.25 3.71
N THR A 26 17.04 -0.42 4.84
CA THR A 26 16.86 -1.88 4.92
C THR A 26 15.66 -2.25 4.05
N LYS A 27 15.90 -2.94 2.93
CA LYS A 27 14.89 -3.47 2.01
C LYS A 27 14.63 -4.94 2.32
N THR A 28 13.48 -5.48 1.95
CA THR A 28 13.27 -6.93 1.84
C THR A 28 14.12 -7.50 0.70
N ASP A 29 14.28 -8.82 0.65
CA ASP A 29 14.94 -9.52 -0.47
C ASP A 29 14.29 -9.19 -1.84
N GLY A 30 12.99 -8.80 -1.83
CA GLY A 30 12.25 -8.33 -3.01
C GLY A 30 12.44 -6.84 -3.34
N GLY A 31 13.31 -6.12 -2.63
CA GLY A 31 13.60 -4.70 -2.86
C GLY A 31 12.55 -3.72 -2.32
N TRP A 32 11.54 -4.20 -1.61
CA TRP A 32 10.48 -3.38 -1.00
C TRP A 32 10.90 -2.82 0.37
N PRO A 33 10.33 -1.68 0.81
CA PRO A 33 10.59 -1.16 2.14
C PRO A 33 10.16 -2.12 3.26
N LEU A 34 10.94 -2.19 4.33
CA LEU A 34 10.52 -2.91 5.53
C LEU A 34 9.34 -2.23 6.23
N ILE A 35 8.42 -3.04 6.74
CA ILE A 35 7.29 -2.59 7.55
C ILE A 35 7.59 -2.92 9.01
N LYS A 36 7.58 -1.90 9.88
CA LYS A 36 7.83 -2.13 11.31
C LYS A 36 6.55 -2.66 11.99
N PRO A 37 6.66 -3.67 12.88
CA PRO A 37 5.52 -4.16 13.64
C PRO A 37 4.78 -3.08 14.43
N LYS A 38 3.46 -3.13 14.41
CA LYS A 38 2.55 -2.21 15.09
C LYS A 38 1.84 -2.95 16.23
N LYS A 39 2.03 -2.49 17.48
CA LYS A 39 1.51 -3.21 18.67
C LYS A 39 0.03 -2.93 18.98
N ASN A 40 -0.45 -1.74 18.61
CA ASN A 40 -1.72 -1.16 19.09
C ASN A 40 -2.63 -0.70 17.95
N LEU A 41 -2.65 -1.42 16.82
CA LEU A 41 -3.58 -1.11 15.73
C LEU A 41 -5.02 -1.20 16.23
N GLN A 42 -5.82 -0.21 15.87
CA GLN A 42 -7.25 -0.14 16.19
C GLN A 42 -8.06 -0.35 14.91
N ILE A 43 -9.18 -1.03 15.05
CA ILE A 43 -10.14 -1.22 13.96
C ILE A 43 -11.33 -0.29 14.14
N ASN A 44 -11.70 0.42 13.07
CA ASN A 44 -12.97 1.13 13.00
C ASN A 44 -13.90 0.30 12.12
N ARG A 45 -14.83 -0.43 12.75
CA ARG A 45 -15.82 -1.26 12.04
C ARG A 45 -17.02 -0.41 11.64
N LEU A 46 -17.46 -0.55 10.39
CA LEU A 46 -18.76 -0.03 9.99
C LEU A 46 -19.84 -1.03 10.42
N ARG A 47 -20.70 -0.61 11.35
CA ARG A 47 -21.76 -1.46 11.92
C ARG A 47 -22.65 -2.05 10.83
N GLY A 48 -23.04 -3.32 11.01
CA GLY A 48 -23.93 -4.02 10.08
C GLY A 48 -23.26 -4.46 8.77
N THR A 49 -21.95 -4.26 8.62
CA THR A 49 -21.19 -4.64 7.42
C THR A 49 -19.96 -5.48 7.77
N HIS A 50 -19.32 -6.03 6.74
CA HIS A 50 -17.98 -6.63 6.83
C HIS A 50 -16.86 -5.65 6.42
N LEU A 51 -17.11 -4.35 6.54
CA LEU A 51 -16.16 -3.29 6.22
C LEU A 51 -15.49 -2.77 7.49
N PHE A 52 -14.18 -2.62 7.47
CA PHE A 52 -13.46 -1.93 8.54
C PHE A 52 -12.17 -1.28 8.04
N THR A 53 -11.77 -0.21 8.72
CA THR A 53 -10.48 0.47 8.48
C THR A 53 -9.53 0.26 9.64
N ILE A 54 -8.23 0.28 9.36
CA ILE A 54 -7.14 0.28 10.33
C ILE A 54 -6.32 1.56 10.10
N PRO A 55 -6.54 2.63 10.89
CA PRO A 55 -5.70 3.81 10.83
C PRO A 55 -4.24 3.50 11.18
N TYR A 56 -3.30 4.22 10.57
CA TYR A 56 -1.86 4.11 10.86
C TYR A 56 -1.28 2.70 10.70
N PHE A 57 -1.82 1.90 9.77
CA PHE A 57 -1.25 0.59 9.43
C PHE A 57 0.17 0.76 8.89
N LEU A 58 0.37 1.71 7.97
CA LEU A 58 1.68 2.24 7.62
C LEU A 58 1.86 3.64 8.21
N THR A 59 3.09 3.97 8.58
CA THR A 59 3.50 5.36 8.83
C THR A 59 3.66 6.12 7.52
N SER A 60 3.60 7.45 7.57
CA SER A 60 3.89 8.30 6.41
C SER A 60 5.25 8.01 5.75
N THR A 61 6.26 7.67 6.56
CA THR A 61 7.59 7.31 6.05
C THR A 61 7.57 5.97 5.31
N GLU A 62 6.88 4.96 5.85
CA GLU A 62 6.72 3.68 5.16
C GLU A 62 5.92 3.84 3.87
N ALA A 63 4.78 4.53 3.91
CA ALA A 63 3.92 4.77 2.76
C ALA A 63 4.65 5.48 1.61
N ARG A 64 5.42 6.53 1.91
CA ARG A 64 6.25 7.23 0.93
C ARG A 64 7.34 6.34 0.34
N ALA A 65 8.03 5.56 1.16
CA ALA A 65 9.04 4.63 0.67
C ALA A 65 8.45 3.59 -0.29
N PHE A 66 7.21 3.12 -0.04
CA PHE A 66 6.52 2.23 -0.98
C PHE A 66 6.20 2.92 -2.30
N ILE A 67 5.76 4.19 -2.28
CA ILE A 67 5.52 4.97 -3.50
C ILE A 67 6.82 5.13 -4.30
N GLU A 68 7.92 5.51 -3.66
CA GLU A 68 9.23 5.69 -4.31
C GLU A 68 9.70 4.41 -5.01
N VAL A 69 9.60 3.26 -4.33
CA VAL A 69 9.97 1.97 -4.92
C VAL A 69 9.00 1.57 -6.04
N ALA A 70 7.69 1.78 -5.88
CA ALA A 70 6.71 1.47 -6.91
C ALA A 70 6.94 2.31 -8.17
N GLU A 71 7.20 3.61 -8.04
CA GLU A 71 7.54 4.48 -9.17
C GLU A 71 8.82 4.01 -9.88
N SER A 72 9.85 3.56 -9.14
CA SER A 72 11.08 3.05 -9.75
C SER A 72 10.89 1.73 -10.52
N HIS A 73 9.88 0.93 -10.16
CA HIS A 73 9.52 -0.28 -10.90
C HIS A 73 8.79 0.03 -12.22
N GLY A 74 8.16 1.20 -12.32
CA GLY A 74 7.38 1.64 -13.48
C GLY A 74 5.97 1.05 -13.49
N PHE A 75 4.98 1.94 -13.58
CA PHE A 75 3.58 1.53 -13.71
C PHE A 75 3.16 1.34 -15.17
N THR A 76 2.35 0.33 -15.42
CA THR A 76 1.71 0.10 -16.73
C THR A 76 0.25 0.53 -16.67
N HIS A 77 -0.18 1.33 -17.65
CA HIS A 77 -1.57 1.73 -17.76
C HIS A 77 -2.50 0.52 -17.98
N GLN A 78 -3.64 0.52 -17.30
CA GLN A 78 -4.70 -0.47 -17.38
C GLN A 78 -6.01 0.27 -17.65
N GLY A 79 -6.35 0.37 -18.94
CA GLY A 79 -7.61 0.90 -19.41
C GLY A 79 -8.53 -0.22 -19.88
N SER A 80 -9.82 -0.10 -19.62
CA SER A 80 -10.88 -0.85 -20.30
C SER A 80 -11.62 0.09 -21.26
N LEU A 81 -12.14 -0.43 -22.38
CA LEU A 81 -12.95 0.34 -23.33
C LEU A 81 -14.34 0.76 -22.78
N GLY A 82 -14.59 0.63 -21.48
CA GLY A 82 -15.94 0.63 -20.89
C GLY A 82 -16.34 -0.77 -20.42
N PRO A 83 -17.49 -0.92 -19.74
CA PRO A 83 -18.07 -2.23 -19.46
C PRO A 83 -18.60 -2.86 -20.76
N ALA A 84 -17.70 -3.27 -21.65
CA ALA A 84 -18.02 -4.20 -22.71
C ALA A 84 -18.07 -5.60 -22.06
N TYR A 85 -19.27 -6.18 -21.99
CA TYR A 85 -19.52 -7.53 -21.48
C TYR A 85 -19.05 -7.81 -20.04
N GLY A 86 -19.84 -7.39 -19.04
CA GLY A 86 -19.77 -7.92 -17.67
C GLY A 86 -18.57 -7.48 -16.81
N GLU A 87 -17.56 -6.83 -17.39
CA GLU A 87 -16.42 -6.29 -16.64
C GLU A 87 -16.65 -4.84 -16.21
N ALA A 88 -16.13 -4.49 -15.03
CA ALA A 88 -16.19 -3.12 -14.55
C ALA A 88 -15.19 -2.21 -15.26
N TYR A 89 -15.59 -0.96 -15.50
CA TYR A 89 -14.73 0.05 -16.12
C TYR A 89 -13.46 0.29 -15.30
N ARG A 90 -12.29 0.12 -15.90
CA ARG A 90 -10.97 0.39 -15.31
C ARG A 90 -10.25 1.49 -16.06
N ASP A 91 -9.69 2.41 -15.30
CA ASP A 91 -8.72 3.39 -15.75
C ASP A 91 -7.79 3.68 -14.57
N ASN A 92 -6.62 3.05 -14.58
CA ASN A 92 -5.56 3.27 -13.60
C ASN A 92 -4.22 2.78 -14.14
N ASP A 93 -3.11 3.15 -13.49
CA ASP A 93 -1.83 2.50 -13.73
C ASP A 93 -1.58 1.44 -12.65
N ARG A 94 -0.95 0.31 -13.02
CA ARG A 94 -0.77 -0.86 -12.14
C ARG A 94 0.64 -1.45 -12.22
N ILE A 95 1.12 -1.92 -11.07
CA ILE A 95 2.18 -2.94 -10.92
C ILE A 95 1.55 -4.17 -10.29
N SER A 96 1.97 -5.36 -10.72
CA SER A 96 1.60 -6.64 -10.09
C SER A 96 2.88 -7.43 -9.86
N VAL A 97 3.12 -7.81 -8.61
CA VAL A 97 4.27 -8.63 -8.22
C VAL A 97 3.81 -9.82 -7.38
N THR A 98 4.51 -10.93 -7.50
CA THR A 98 4.34 -12.06 -6.58
C THR A 98 5.48 -12.01 -5.57
N ASP A 99 5.20 -11.59 -4.35
CA ASP A 99 6.21 -11.41 -3.30
C ASP A 99 5.71 -11.99 -1.95
N PRO A 100 6.04 -13.26 -1.65
CA PRO A 100 5.68 -13.90 -0.39
C PRO A 100 6.30 -13.22 0.84
N ALA A 101 7.52 -12.68 0.73
CA ALA A 101 8.21 -12.06 1.86
C ALA A 101 7.57 -10.73 2.26
N LEU A 102 7.14 -9.93 1.29
CA LEU A 102 6.37 -8.73 1.55
C LEU A 102 4.98 -9.06 2.12
N ALA A 103 4.31 -10.08 1.58
CA ALA A 103 3.02 -10.54 2.09
C ALA A 103 3.10 -10.99 3.56
N GLU A 104 4.12 -11.77 3.91
CA GLU A 104 4.40 -12.18 5.29
C GLU A 104 4.76 -10.98 6.17
N SER A 105 5.60 -10.06 5.70
CA SER A 105 5.97 -8.85 6.44
C SER A 105 4.75 -7.99 6.79
N MET A 106 3.82 -7.79 5.84
CA MET A 106 2.57 -7.08 6.08
C MET A 106 1.65 -7.83 7.07
N TRP A 107 1.60 -9.15 6.97
CA TRP A 107 0.81 -10.00 7.86
C TRP A 107 1.28 -9.88 9.32
N GLU A 108 2.58 -10.06 9.54
CA GLU A 108 3.22 -10.02 10.86
C GLU A 108 3.37 -8.58 11.40
N ALA A 109 3.29 -7.56 10.55
CA ALA A 109 3.30 -6.16 10.99
C ALA A 109 2.10 -5.76 11.85
N GLY A 110 1.03 -6.57 11.87
CA GLY A 110 -0.08 -6.40 12.82
C GLY A 110 -1.41 -6.97 12.35
N LEU A 111 -1.55 -7.32 11.06
CA LEU A 111 -2.80 -7.89 10.53
C LEU A 111 -3.15 -9.21 11.19
N LYS A 112 -2.16 -10.08 11.46
CA LYS A 112 -2.35 -11.36 12.15
C LYS A 112 -3.16 -11.19 13.43
N LYS A 113 -2.73 -10.28 14.31
CA LYS A 113 -3.40 -9.97 15.58
C LYS A 113 -4.82 -9.42 15.38
N ILE A 114 -5.04 -8.59 14.35
CA ILE A 114 -6.39 -8.08 14.03
C ILE A 114 -7.32 -9.22 13.59
N PHE A 115 -6.79 -10.18 12.84
CA PHE A 115 -7.55 -11.30 12.30
C PHE A 115 -7.77 -12.43 13.30
N ASP A 116 -7.04 -12.46 14.43
CA ASP A 116 -7.38 -13.33 15.56
C ASP A 116 -8.81 -13.09 16.05
N ASP A 117 -9.29 -11.83 16.00
CA ASP A 117 -10.64 -11.43 16.42
C ASP A 117 -11.69 -11.49 15.29
N ILE A 118 -11.27 -11.76 14.04
CA ILE A 118 -12.18 -11.84 12.89
C ILE A 118 -12.49 -13.30 12.60
N LYS A 119 -13.67 -13.75 13.01
CA LYS A 119 -14.11 -15.14 12.81
C LYS A 119 -14.96 -15.27 11.55
N LEU A 120 -14.59 -16.23 10.70
CA LEU A 120 -15.45 -16.78 9.65
C LEU A 120 -15.76 -18.23 10.02
N PRO A 121 -17.05 -18.67 10.00
CA PRO A 121 -17.40 -20.03 10.37
C PRO A 121 -16.62 -21.07 9.56
N GLY A 122 -15.97 -22.00 10.26
CA GLY A 122 -15.19 -23.08 9.66
C GLY A 122 -13.95 -22.65 8.88
N LYS A 123 -13.45 -21.43 9.08
CA LYS A 123 -12.29 -20.89 8.37
C LYS A 123 -11.35 -20.16 9.32
N VAL A 124 -10.05 -20.32 9.12
CA VAL A 124 -9.00 -19.65 9.88
C VAL A 124 -8.18 -18.78 8.94
N PRO A 125 -7.90 -17.51 9.30
CA PRO A 125 -7.01 -16.67 8.50
C PRO A 125 -5.57 -17.21 8.55
N VAL A 126 -4.93 -17.33 7.39
CA VAL A 126 -3.60 -17.99 7.27
C VAL A 126 -2.51 -17.08 6.71
N GLY A 127 -2.84 -15.86 6.30
CA GLY A 127 -1.86 -14.92 5.75
C GLY A 127 -2.44 -14.03 4.66
N LEU A 128 -1.56 -13.39 3.90
CA LEU A 128 -1.91 -12.61 2.72
C LEU A 128 -1.62 -13.38 1.43
N ASN A 129 -2.37 -13.04 0.38
CA ASN A 129 -2.09 -13.43 -0.99
C ASN A 129 -0.75 -12.82 -1.44
N PRO A 130 0.23 -13.63 -1.88
CA PRO A 130 1.53 -13.11 -2.33
C PRO A 130 1.43 -12.28 -3.62
N ASN A 131 0.32 -12.36 -4.37
CA ASN A 131 0.06 -11.46 -5.48
C ASN A 131 -0.32 -10.07 -4.94
N ILE A 132 0.66 -9.17 -4.90
CA ILE A 132 0.53 -7.79 -4.43
C ILE A 132 0.46 -6.87 -5.63
N ARG A 133 -0.50 -5.94 -5.60
CA ARG A 133 -0.70 -4.95 -6.65
C ARG A 133 -0.50 -3.55 -6.10
N PHE A 134 0.13 -2.71 -6.89
CA PHE A 134 0.17 -1.28 -6.64
C PHE A 134 -0.65 -0.59 -7.71
N TYR A 135 -1.50 0.33 -7.29
CA TYR A 135 -2.33 1.14 -8.17
C TYR A 135 -1.94 2.60 -8.04
N ARG A 136 -1.88 3.29 -9.18
CA ARG A 136 -1.74 4.73 -9.29
C ARG A 136 -2.91 5.29 -10.09
N TYR A 137 -3.61 6.27 -9.53
CA TYR A 137 -4.70 6.99 -10.19
C TYR A 137 -4.33 8.47 -10.26
N LYS A 138 -4.21 8.99 -11.47
CA LYS A 138 -4.06 10.41 -11.79
C LYS A 138 -5.43 11.06 -11.92
N THR A 139 -5.47 12.39 -12.04
CA THR A 139 -6.71 13.13 -12.27
C THR A 139 -7.54 12.53 -13.41
N GLY A 140 -8.83 12.28 -13.17
CA GLY A 140 -9.79 11.67 -14.09
C GLY A 140 -9.88 10.14 -13.99
N GLN A 141 -8.80 9.47 -13.59
CA GLN A 141 -8.72 8.01 -13.50
C GLN A 141 -9.60 7.46 -12.36
N ARG A 142 -10.21 6.30 -12.59
CA ARG A 142 -11.15 5.64 -11.65
C ARG A 142 -11.24 4.14 -11.90
N PHE A 143 -11.84 3.42 -10.95
CA PHE A 143 -12.24 2.04 -11.15
C PHE A 143 -13.72 1.92 -10.79
N GLY A 144 -14.57 1.71 -11.80
CA GLY A 144 -16.02 1.67 -11.66
C GLY A 144 -16.53 0.52 -10.80
N ARG A 145 -17.83 0.57 -10.52
CA ARG A 145 -18.54 -0.37 -9.63
C ARG A 145 -18.28 -1.83 -9.98
N HIS A 146 -17.84 -2.60 -8.99
CA HIS A 146 -17.54 -4.04 -9.09
C HIS A 146 -17.70 -4.77 -7.76
N ILE A 147 -17.59 -6.09 -7.83
CA ILE A 147 -17.45 -7.01 -6.71
C ILE A 147 -16.07 -7.65 -6.79
N ASP A 148 -15.41 -7.80 -5.64
CA ASP A 148 -14.16 -8.54 -5.54
C ASP A 148 -14.46 -10.01 -5.20
N GLU A 149 -14.00 -10.91 -6.07
CA GLU A 149 -14.17 -12.35 -5.92
C GLU A 149 -13.04 -13.00 -5.14
N SER A 150 -13.35 -14.15 -4.53
CA SER A 150 -12.37 -15.00 -3.88
C SER A 150 -11.43 -15.65 -4.90
N VAL A 151 -10.13 -15.65 -4.60
CA VAL A 151 -9.09 -16.35 -5.36
C VAL A 151 -8.75 -17.65 -4.65
N ASP A 152 -8.82 -18.77 -5.37
CA ASP A 152 -8.30 -20.06 -4.92
C ASP A 152 -6.77 -20.04 -4.97
N LEU A 153 -6.13 -20.32 -3.84
CA LEU A 153 -4.67 -20.34 -3.69
C LEU A 153 -4.13 -21.78 -3.63
N GLY A 154 -4.97 -22.79 -3.82
CA GLY A 154 -4.64 -24.20 -3.68
C GLY A 154 -4.64 -24.67 -2.22
N GLU A 155 -4.60 -25.99 -2.02
CA GLU A 155 -4.49 -26.61 -0.69
C GLU A 155 -5.60 -26.20 0.30
N GLY A 156 -6.80 -25.94 -0.21
CA GLY A 156 -7.94 -25.47 0.58
C GLY A 156 -7.88 -23.98 0.97
N ARG A 157 -6.81 -23.26 0.59
CA ARG A 157 -6.65 -21.83 0.88
C ARG A 157 -7.41 -20.98 -0.12
N ARG A 158 -8.19 -20.02 0.36
CA ARG A 158 -8.96 -19.10 -0.47
C ARG A 158 -9.05 -17.70 0.14
N THR A 159 -8.88 -16.66 -0.68
CA THR A 159 -8.99 -15.27 -0.19
C THR A 159 -10.42 -14.92 0.20
N GLN A 160 -10.61 -14.21 1.31
CA GLN A 160 -11.93 -13.84 1.83
C GLN A 160 -12.11 -12.34 2.05
N TYR A 161 -11.03 -11.58 2.19
CA TYR A 161 -11.08 -10.12 2.35
C TYR A 161 -10.11 -9.46 1.39
N THR A 162 -10.53 -8.36 0.77
CA THR A 162 -9.63 -7.44 0.08
C THR A 162 -8.93 -6.61 1.15
N LEU A 163 -7.63 -6.39 0.98
CA LEU A 163 -6.86 -5.42 1.74
C LEU A 163 -6.42 -4.30 0.81
N LEU A 164 -6.87 -3.07 1.06
CA LEU A 164 -6.41 -1.86 0.40
C LEU A 164 -5.64 -1.02 1.42
N VAL A 165 -4.38 -0.71 1.16
CA VAL A 165 -3.57 0.23 1.96
C VAL A 165 -3.37 1.49 1.15
N TYR A 166 -3.93 2.60 1.63
CA TYR A 166 -3.77 3.91 0.98
C TYR A 166 -2.36 4.42 1.25
N LEU A 167 -1.53 4.48 0.21
CA LEU A 167 -0.15 4.97 0.32
C LEU A 167 -0.06 6.49 0.23
N SER A 168 -1.11 7.12 -0.31
CA SER A 168 -1.29 8.57 -0.35
C SER A 168 -2.71 8.92 0.06
N GLY A 169 -2.91 10.12 0.57
CA GLY A 169 -4.24 10.61 0.95
C GLY A 169 -4.13 11.85 1.80
N ASN A 170 -5.25 12.26 2.38
CA ASN A 170 -5.24 13.35 3.33
C ASN A 170 -4.57 12.89 4.63
N SER A 171 -3.65 13.69 5.15
CA SER A 171 -3.04 13.41 6.45
C SER A 171 -4.11 13.45 7.54
N SER A 172 -4.12 12.43 8.39
CA SER A 172 -4.98 12.36 9.59
C SER A 172 -4.59 13.40 10.65
N SER A 173 -3.46 14.07 10.46
CA SER A 173 -2.95 15.16 11.29
C SER A 173 -3.85 16.39 11.14
N LYS A 174 -4.72 16.65 12.12
CA LYS A 174 -5.21 18.01 12.39
C LYS A 174 -4.05 18.86 12.90
N VAL A 175 -3.12 19.22 12.03
CA VAL A 175 -2.09 20.20 12.35
C VAL A 175 -2.59 21.54 11.82
N LYS A 176 -3.31 22.27 12.69
CA LYS A 176 -3.29 23.73 12.64
C LYS A 176 -1.92 24.15 13.17
N ASP A 177 -0.90 24.17 12.32
CA ASP A 177 0.29 24.96 12.61
C ASP A 177 0.49 25.97 11.50
N SER A 178 0.10 27.19 11.83
CA SER A 178 0.57 28.42 11.23
C SER A 178 2.03 28.65 11.67
N SER A 179 2.98 27.92 11.07
CA SER A 179 4.39 28.30 11.12
C SER A 179 5.16 27.69 9.96
N SER A 180 5.69 28.58 9.12
CA SER A 180 6.49 28.33 7.94
C SER A 180 7.83 27.65 8.24
N ASN A 181 8.05 26.47 7.66
CA ASN A 181 9.27 26.21 6.88
C ASN A 181 9.06 25.00 5.96
N GLN A 182 9.21 25.23 4.67
CA GLN A 182 9.06 24.27 3.57
C GLN A 182 10.12 23.17 3.65
N ASP A 183 9.67 21.92 3.77
CA ASP A 183 10.18 20.86 2.91
C ASP A 183 9.08 19.81 2.67
N SER A 184 8.76 19.57 1.39
CA SER A 184 7.74 18.67 0.85
C SER A 184 6.27 19.03 1.16
N SER A 185 5.68 19.86 0.29
CA SER A 185 4.24 20.07 0.19
C SER A 185 3.50 18.73 0.06
N VAL A 186 2.92 18.22 1.15
CA VAL A 186 1.93 17.15 1.06
C VAL A 186 0.68 17.78 0.43
N GLN A 187 0.58 17.69 -0.89
CA GLN A 187 -0.57 18.21 -1.61
C GLN A 187 -1.76 17.31 -1.31
N SER A 188 -2.79 17.86 -0.68
CA SER A 188 -3.99 17.12 -0.28
C SER A 188 -4.67 16.44 -1.48
N LEU A 189 -4.94 15.15 -1.38
CA LEU A 189 -5.67 14.40 -2.41
C LEU A 189 -7.14 14.84 -2.40
N ILE A 190 -7.72 15.09 -3.58
CA ILE A 190 -9.15 15.38 -3.73
C ILE A 190 -9.78 14.34 -4.66
N GLY A 191 -10.91 13.77 -4.25
CA GLY A 191 -11.53 12.63 -4.91
C GLY A 191 -10.81 11.32 -4.59
N GLY A 192 -11.13 10.27 -5.34
CA GLY A 192 -10.50 8.97 -5.16
C GLY A 192 -11.04 8.17 -3.98
N GLU A 193 -12.21 8.49 -3.45
CA GLU A 193 -12.89 7.74 -2.40
C GLU A 193 -13.12 6.28 -2.84
N THR A 194 -13.10 5.35 -1.87
CA THR A 194 -13.66 4.02 -2.08
C THR A 194 -15.10 4.02 -1.57
N VAL A 195 -16.07 3.91 -2.47
CA VAL A 195 -17.50 4.02 -2.15
C VAL A 195 -18.15 2.66 -2.26
N PHE A 196 -18.97 2.31 -1.27
CA PHE A 196 -19.71 1.06 -1.16
C PHE A 196 -21.22 1.30 -1.25
N TYR A 197 -21.89 0.43 -1.97
CA TYR A 197 -23.32 0.52 -2.27
C TYR A 197 -24.07 -0.72 -1.78
N ASP A 198 -25.33 -0.54 -1.41
CA ASP A 198 -26.26 -1.63 -1.17
C ASP A 198 -26.85 -2.19 -2.49
N HIS A 199 -27.68 -3.23 -2.37
CA HIS A 199 -28.38 -3.85 -3.50
C HIS A 199 -29.35 -2.91 -4.23
N ARG A 200 -29.74 -1.79 -3.61
CA ARG A 200 -30.61 -0.74 -4.19
C ARG A 200 -29.81 0.42 -4.77
N GLN A 201 -28.48 0.28 -4.88
CA GLN A 201 -27.56 1.31 -5.35
C GLN A 201 -27.46 2.54 -4.41
N GLY A 202 -27.94 2.43 -3.17
CA GLY A 202 -27.77 3.44 -2.13
C GLY A 202 -26.36 3.41 -1.55
N VAL A 203 -25.77 4.57 -1.28
CA VAL A 203 -24.45 4.66 -0.65
C VAL A 203 -24.53 4.19 0.80
N VAL A 204 -23.72 3.18 1.13
CA VAL A 204 -23.60 2.62 2.49
C VAL A 204 -22.40 3.21 3.21
N ALA A 205 -21.30 3.42 2.49
CA ALA A 205 -20.10 4.03 3.04
C ALA A 205 -19.23 4.69 1.97
N GLU A 206 -18.54 5.74 2.39
CA GLU A 206 -17.51 6.42 1.62
C GLU A 206 -16.23 6.45 2.45
N VAL A 207 -15.17 5.85 1.93
CA VAL A 207 -13.87 5.81 2.60
C VAL A 207 -12.91 6.71 1.84
N ALA A 208 -12.66 7.90 2.39
CA ALA A 208 -11.66 8.81 1.87
C ALA A 208 -10.25 8.21 2.04
N PRO A 209 -9.35 8.33 1.04
CA PRO A 209 -7.98 7.87 1.20
C PRO A 209 -7.27 8.71 2.27
N VAL A 210 -6.81 8.03 3.32
CA VAL A 210 -5.97 8.59 4.37
C VAL A 210 -4.65 7.87 4.31
N GLU A 211 -3.55 8.62 4.19
CA GLU A 211 -2.22 8.03 4.06
C GLU A 211 -1.93 7.05 5.22
N GLY A 212 -1.47 5.86 4.86
CA GLY A 212 -1.13 4.79 5.80
C GLY A 212 -2.32 4.04 6.39
N MET A 213 -3.57 4.42 6.07
CA MET A 213 -4.75 3.68 6.50
C MET A 213 -4.96 2.44 5.63
N ALA A 214 -5.27 1.32 6.26
CA ALA A 214 -5.78 0.14 5.58
C ALA A 214 -7.32 0.12 5.60
N LEU A 215 -7.92 -0.38 4.54
CA LEU A 215 -9.34 -0.68 4.38
C LEU A 215 -9.48 -2.16 4.04
N LEU A 216 -10.39 -2.84 4.72
CA LEU A 216 -10.72 -4.24 4.47
C LEU A 216 -12.21 -4.43 4.25
N HIS A 217 -12.56 -5.21 3.22
CA HIS A 217 -13.93 -5.63 2.93
C HIS A 217 -13.97 -7.08 2.44
N ILE A 218 -15.06 -7.77 2.76
CA ILE A 218 -15.21 -9.20 2.42
C ILE A 218 -15.44 -9.41 0.91
N HIS A 219 -15.07 -10.59 0.41
CA HIS A 219 -15.23 -11.03 -0.98
C HIS A 219 -16.58 -11.73 -1.27
N GLY A 220 -16.85 -11.93 -2.56
CA GLY A 220 -17.89 -12.81 -3.09
C GLY A 220 -19.31 -12.38 -2.71
N ALA A 221 -20.16 -13.35 -2.36
CA ALA A 221 -21.59 -13.10 -2.09
C ALA A 221 -21.91 -12.09 -0.98
N LYS A 222 -20.96 -11.82 -0.08
CA LYS A 222 -21.09 -10.81 0.99
C LYS A 222 -20.38 -9.50 0.67
N CYS A 223 -19.66 -9.43 -0.44
CA CYS A 223 -19.01 -8.22 -0.91
C CYS A 223 -20.08 -7.20 -1.29
N MET A 224 -19.90 -5.96 -0.85
CA MET A 224 -20.74 -4.86 -1.31
C MET A 224 -20.22 -4.38 -2.66
N LEU A 225 -21.14 -3.97 -3.53
CA LEU A 225 -20.78 -3.31 -4.79
C LEU A 225 -19.97 -2.05 -4.44
N HIS A 226 -18.81 -1.87 -5.06
CA HIS A 226 -17.94 -0.77 -4.70
C HIS A 226 -17.12 -0.24 -5.87
N GLU A 227 -16.66 0.99 -5.76
CA GLU A 227 -15.83 1.64 -6.77
C GLU A 227 -14.69 2.43 -6.12
N ALA A 228 -13.67 2.74 -6.91
CA ALA A 228 -12.76 3.83 -6.64
C ALA A 228 -13.18 5.03 -7.48
N CYS A 229 -13.72 6.07 -6.84
CA CYS A 229 -14.17 7.29 -7.51
C CYS A 229 -13.02 8.00 -8.23
N ALA A 230 -13.38 8.91 -9.14
CA ALA A 230 -12.38 9.66 -9.90
C ALA A 230 -11.52 10.54 -8.99
N VAL A 231 -10.21 10.53 -9.22
CA VAL A 231 -9.33 11.54 -8.62
C VAL A 231 -9.55 12.86 -9.34
N THR A 232 -9.70 13.95 -8.58
CA THR A 232 -9.91 15.29 -9.15
C THR A 232 -8.68 16.19 -8.98
N LYS A 233 -7.83 15.92 -7.98
CA LYS A 233 -6.57 16.62 -7.78
C LYS A 233 -5.52 15.70 -7.17
N ASN A 234 -4.27 15.84 -7.63
CA ASN A 234 -3.09 15.05 -7.23
C ASN A 234 -3.21 13.57 -7.64
N ILE A 235 -2.42 12.69 -7.01
CA ILE A 235 -2.29 11.28 -7.40
C ILE A 235 -2.64 10.40 -6.20
N LYS A 236 -3.52 9.41 -6.42
CA LYS A 236 -3.85 8.38 -5.44
C LYS A 236 -3.00 7.13 -5.69
N TYR A 237 -2.31 6.68 -4.66
CA TYR A 237 -1.57 5.43 -4.61
C TYR A 237 -2.21 4.45 -3.62
N VAL A 238 -2.37 3.20 -4.04
CA VAL A 238 -2.93 2.13 -3.22
C VAL A 238 -2.13 0.85 -3.40
N LEU A 239 -1.76 0.20 -2.31
CA LEU A 239 -1.28 -1.18 -2.30
C LEU A 239 -2.48 -2.10 -2.04
N ARG A 240 -2.65 -3.13 -2.85
CA ARG A 240 -3.64 -4.19 -2.65
C ARG A 240 -2.99 -5.55 -2.44
N SER A 241 -3.52 -6.28 -1.46
CA SER A 241 -3.41 -7.73 -1.35
C SER A 241 -4.79 -8.26 -0.90
N ASP A 242 -4.90 -9.55 -0.58
CA ASP A 242 -6.13 -10.15 -0.10
C ASP A 242 -5.79 -11.12 1.05
N VAL A 243 -6.65 -11.22 2.07
CA VAL A 243 -6.43 -12.10 3.23
C VAL A 243 -6.90 -13.51 2.88
N ALA A 244 -5.99 -14.47 2.98
CA ALA A 244 -6.22 -15.88 2.75
C ALA A 244 -6.77 -16.57 4.00
N PHE A 245 -7.71 -17.49 3.80
CA PHE A 245 -8.25 -18.37 4.84
C PHE A 245 -8.16 -19.83 4.40
N ALA A 246 -8.05 -20.75 5.35
CA ALA A 246 -8.12 -22.20 5.17
C ALA A 246 -9.19 -22.81 6.07
#